data_AF-A0A959P030-F1
#
_entry.id   AF-A0A959P030-F1
#
_cell.length_a   1.000
_cell.length_b   1.000
_cell.length_c   1.000
_cell.angle_alpha   90.00
_cell.angle_beta   90.00
_cell.angle_gamma   90.00
#
_symmetry.space_group_name_H-M   'P 1'
#
loop_
_entity.id
_entity.type
_entity.pdbx_description
1 polymer ?
#
loop_
_entity_poly.entity_id
_entity_poly.type
_entity_poly.pdbx_seq_one_letter_code
_entity_poly.pdbx_strand_id
1 'polypeptide(L)' 'MSVNLRERKLSKGATKFYLDIYYNGERSYEFLDIKIEPDDTRNAKKEKIEQLMLSC' A
#
# COMPACT_ATOMS: atom_id res chain seq x y z
N MET A 1 -2.56 16.87 18.54
CA MET A 1 -2.87 16.02 17.36
C MET A 1 -1.56 15.53 16.81
N SER A 2 -1.37 14.22 16.69
CA SER A 2 -0.20 13.64 16.03
C SER A 2 -0.64 12.60 15.01
N VAL A 3 0.07 12.56 13.88
CA VAL A 3 -0.19 11.62 12.79
C VAL A 3 1.14 10.99 12.43
N ASN A 4 1.22 9.67 12.53
CA ASN A 4 2.43 8.93 12.19
C ASN A 4 2.12 7.95 11.07
N LEU A 5 2.94 7.98 10.01
CA LEU A 5 2.89 6.98 8.96
C LEU A 5 3.59 5.71 9.44
N ARG A 6 2.88 4.57 9.41
CA ARG A 6 3.44 3.27 9.76
C ARG A 6 3.28 2.29 8.61
N GLU A 7 4.23 1.38 8.54
CA GLU A 7 4.23 0.29 7.57
C GLU A 7 3.88 -1.04 8.25
N ARG A 8 3.19 -1.91 7.50
CA ARG A 8 2.89 -3.29 7.89
C ARG A 8 3.27 -4.22 6.75
N LYS A 9 4.16 -5.18 7.04
CA LYS A 9 4.49 -6.26 6.12
C LYS A 9 3.35 -7.29 6.08
N LEU A 10 2.91 -7.64 4.88
CA LEU A 10 1.92 -8.69 4.61
C LEU A 10 2.62 -9.99 4.25
N SER A 11 1.90 -11.10 4.39
CA SER A 11 2.39 -12.47 4.20
C SER A 11 2.98 -12.76 2.82
N LYS A 12 2.58 -11.99 1.78
CA LYS A 12 3.08 -12.13 0.39
C LYS A 12 4.29 -11.21 0.10
N GLY A 13 4.96 -10.68 1.11
CA GLY A 13 6.08 -9.74 0.95
C GLY A 13 5.67 -8.32 0.56
N ALA A 14 4.36 -8.05 0.44
CA ALA A 14 3.85 -6.72 0.19
C ALA A 14 3.84 -5.86 1.47
N THR A 15 4.08 -4.56 1.34
CA THR A 15 4.01 -3.61 2.44
C THR A 15 2.77 -2.74 2.27
N LYS A 16 1.93 -2.67 3.31
CA LYS A 16 0.77 -1.77 3.35
C LYS A 16 1.06 -0.63 4.34
N PHE A 17 0.61 0.57 3.99
CA PHE A 17 0.73 1.73 4.87
C PHE A 17 -0.58 2.00 5.62
N TYR A 18 -0.43 2.53 6.83
CA TYR A 18 -1.55 3.01 7.63
C TYR A 18 -1.13 4.23 8.44
N LEU A 19 -2.11 5.07 8.74
CA LEU A 19 -1.95 6.22 9.60
C LEU A 19 -2.30 5.83 11.03
N ASP A 20 -1.40 6.17 11.95
CA ASP A 20 -1.60 6.13 13.39
C ASP A 20 -1.91 7.55 13.85
N ILE A 21 -3.20 7.82 14.07
CA ILE A 21 -3.72 9.15 14.34
C ILE A 21 -4.08 9.23 15.82
N TYR A 22 -3.46 10.18 16.52
CA TYR A 22 -3.80 10.51 17.90
C TYR A 22 -4.42 11.90 17.97
N TYR A 23 -5.71 11.93 18.28
CA TYR A 23 -6.50 13.15 18.35
C TYR A 23 -7.43 13.11 19.56
N ASN A 24 -7.40 14.18 20.35
CA ASN A 24 -8.29 14.38 21.50
C ASN A 24 -8.31 13.22 22.52
N GLY A 25 -7.16 12.58 22.78
CA GLY A 25 -7.06 11.44 23.69
C GLY A 25 -7.42 10.08 23.07
N GLU A 26 -8.00 10.09 21.87
CA GLU A 26 -8.40 8.90 21.13
C GLU A 26 -7.36 8.53 20.07
N ARG A 27 -7.18 7.21 19.88
CA ARG A 27 -6.26 6.66 18.89
C ARG A 27 -7.06 5.93 17.81
N SER A 28 -6.94 6.41 16.58
CA SER A 28 -7.56 5.79 15.41
C SER A 28 -6.51 5.31 14.42
N TYR A 29 -6.89 4.28 13.66
CA TYR A 29 -6.04 3.72 12.60
C TYR A 29 -6.77 3.79 11.28
N GLU A 30 -6.14 4.42 10.29
CA GLU A 30 -6.69 4.53 8.94
C GLU A 30 -5.77 3.82 7.95
N PHE A 31 -6.30 2.82 7.25
CA PHE A 31 -5.53 2.08 6.27
C PHE A 31 -5.53 2.82 4.94
N LEU A 32 -4.34 3.10 4.43
CA LEU A 32 -4.18 3.69 3.10
C LEU A 32 -4.35 2.60 2.05
N ASP A 33 -4.89 2.96 0.89
CA ASP A 33 -4.96 2.08 -0.29
C ASP A 33 -3.63 2.04 -1.07
N ILE A 34 -2.52 2.22 -0.34
CA ILE A 34 -1.17 2.20 -0.87
C ILE A 34 -0.54 0.88 -0.45
N LYS A 35 -0.21 0.07 -1.45
CA LYS A 35 0.48 -1.22 -1.28
C LYS A 35 1.73 -1.20 -2.14
N ILE A 36 2.88 -1.44 -1.52
CA ILE A 36 4.12 -1.73 -2.23
C ILE A 36 4.17 -3.24 -2.40
N GLU A 37 4.15 -3.71 -3.64
CA GLU A 37 4.34 -5.12 -3.96
C GLU A 37 5.85 -5.39 -4.11
N PRO A 38 6.34 -6.55 -3.65
CA PRO A 38 7.76 -6.87 -3.72
C PRO A 38 8.27 -6.99 -5.18
N ASP A 39 7.36 -7.22 -6.13
CA ASP A 39 7.66 -7.35 -7.56
C ASP A 39 7.61 -6.02 -8.33
N ASP A 40 7.31 -4.89 -7.66
CA ASP A 40 7.18 -3.56 -8.28
C ASP A 40 8.56 -2.93 -8.63
N THR A 41 9.57 -3.77 -8.86
CA THR A 41 10.80 -3.47 -9.59
C THR A 41 10.51 -3.28 -11.08
N ARG A 42 9.77 -2.22 -11.44
CA ARG A 42 9.58 -1.69 -12.83
C ARG A 42 9.01 -2.65 -13.91
N ASN A 43 9.03 -3.96 -13.73
CA ASN A 43 8.70 -4.95 -14.76
C ASN A 43 7.24 -5.44 -14.68
N ALA A 44 6.67 -5.61 -13.48
CA ALA A 44 5.28 -6.07 -13.31
C ALA A 44 4.23 -5.12 -13.93
N LYS A 45 4.52 -3.81 -13.99
CA LYS A 45 3.65 -2.82 -14.66
C LYS A 45 3.57 -3.02 -16.18
N LYS A 46 4.64 -3.51 -16.83
CA LYS A 46 4.61 -3.76 -18.27
C LYS A 46 3.72 -4.93 -18.63
N GLU A 47 3.82 -6.03 -17.87
CA GLU A 47 3.03 -7.24 -18.15
C GLU A 47 1.52 -6.99 -17.97
N LYS A 48 1.13 -6.18 -16.98
CA LYS A 48 -0.30 -5.86 -16.78
C LYS A 48 -0.86 -4.94 -17.86
N ILE A 49 -0.06 -4.03 -18.41
CA ILE A 49 -0.47 -3.20 -19.56
C ILE A 49 -0.53 -4.05 -20.82
N GLU A 50 0.44 -4.93 -21.06
CA GLU A 50 0.45 -5.85 -22.21
C GLU A 50 -0.73 -6.82 -22.17
N GLN A 51 -1.06 -7.40 -21.02
CA GLN A 51 -2.26 -8.24 -20.87
C GLN A 51 -3.56 -7.49 -21.13
N LEU A 52 -3.64 -6.21 -20.74
CA LEU A 52 -4.82 -5.37 -21.00
C LEU A 52 -4.94 -4.98 -22.48
N MET A 53 -3.81 -4.84 -23.18
CA MET A 53 -3.78 -4.55 -24.62
C MET A 53 -4.05 -5.78 -25.49
N LEU A 54 -3.73 -6.99 -25.02
CA LEU A 54 -4.00 -8.23 -25.75
C LEU A 54 -5.46 -8.70 -25.66
N SER A 55 -6.27 -8.07 -24.81
CA SER A 55 -7.69 -8.40 -24.62
C SER A 55 -8.67 -7.52 -25.41
N CYS A 56 -8.16 -6.65 -26.30
CA CYS A 56 -8.97 -5.90 -27.28
C CYS A 56 -8.87 -6.53 -28.67
#